data_AF-A0A4Q2Y189-F1
#
_entry.id   AF-A0A4Q2Y189-F1
#
_cell.length_a   1.000
_cell.length_b   1.000
_cell.length_c   1.000
_cell.angle_alpha   90.00
_cell.angle_beta   90.00
_cell.angle_gamma   90.00
#
_symmetry.space_group_name_H-M   'P 1'
#
loop_
_entity.id
_entity.type
_entity.pdbx_description
1 polymer ?
#
loop_
_entity_poly.entity_id
_entity_poly.type
_entity_poly.pdbx_seq_one_letter_code
_entity_poly.pdbx_strand_id
1 'polypeptide(L)' 'RSELYEHLFDEDDDTLSNLLDVHVSNVRKKLGHDFIVTRRGHGYAIE' A
#
# COMPACT_ATOMS: atom_id res chain seq x y z
N ARG A 1 23.31 16.88 14.65
CA ARG A 1 23.42 16.03 13.43
C ARG A 1 22.78 14.69 13.77
N SER A 2 21.44 14.58 13.74
CA SER A 2 20.69 13.31 13.90
C SER A 2 19.18 13.38 13.57
N GLU A 3 18.55 14.53 13.31
CA GLU A 3 17.07 14.59 13.10
C GLU A 3 16.60 14.45 11.64
N LEU A 4 17.49 14.19 10.69
CA LEU A 4 17.14 14.16 9.25
C LEU A 4 16.85 12.76 8.68
N TYR A 5 17.02 11.70 9.48
CA TYR A 5 16.85 10.33 9.01
C TYR A 5 15.53 9.66 9.44
N GLU A 6 14.84 10.14 10.48
CA GLU A 6 13.57 9.52 10.93
C GLU A 6 12.39 9.86 10.01
N HIS A 7 12.30 11.10 9.51
CA HIS A 7 11.16 11.51 8.68
C HIS A 7 11.18 10.99 7.23
N LEU A 8 12.35 10.57 6.71
CA LEU A 8 12.42 10.02 5.36
C LEU A 8 11.75 8.64 5.28
N PHE A 9 11.74 7.88 6.38
CA PHE A 9 11.08 6.57 6.43
C PHE A 9 9.60 6.68 6.81
N ASP A 10 9.21 7.65 7.65
CA ASP A 10 7.80 7.87 7.99
C ASP A 10 6.99 8.47 6.82
N GLU A 11 7.56 9.41 6.05
CA GLU A 11 6.82 10.06 4.94
C GLU A 11 6.71 9.19 3.67
N ASP A 12 7.73 8.37 3.40
CA ASP A 12 7.73 7.49 2.21
C ASP A 12 6.74 6.33 2.38
N ASP A 13 6.54 5.79 3.58
CA ASP A 13 5.65 4.64 3.78
C ASP A 13 4.16 5.02 3.60
N ASP A 14 3.74 6.19 4.11
CA ASP A 14 2.37 6.69 3.93
C ASP A 14 2.09 7.04 2.46
N THR A 15 3.08 7.60 1.76
CA THR A 15 3.00 7.96 0.33
C THR A 15 3.10 6.73 -0.59
N LEU A 16 3.72 5.66 -0.12
CA LEU A 16 3.73 4.40 -0.84
C LEU A 16 2.40 3.66 -0.63
N SER A 17 1.86 3.70 0.59
CA SER A 17 0.60 3.05 0.96
C SER A 17 -0.59 3.59 0.16
N ASN A 18 -0.73 4.91 0.06
CA ASN A 18 -1.85 5.52 -0.68
C ASN A 18 -1.74 5.28 -2.20
N LEU A 19 -0.54 5.20 -2.78
CA LEU A 19 -0.34 4.77 -4.17
C LEU A 19 -0.71 3.30 -4.38
N LEU A 20 -0.33 2.44 -3.42
CA LEU A 20 -0.61 1.02 -3.46
C LEU A 20 -2.13 0.75 -3.41
N ASP A 21 -2.88 1.50 -2.62
CA ASP A 21 -4.35 1.44 -2.58
C ASP A 21 -5.00 1.79 -3.93
N VAL A 22 -4.48 2.81 -4.62
CA VAL A 22 -4.95 3.19 -5.95
C VAL A 22 -4.70 2.06 -6.95
N HIS A 23 -3.51 1.45 -6.91
CA HIS A 23 -3.18 0.33 -7.78
C HIS A 23 -4.05 -0.91 -7.50
N VAL A 24 -4.25 -1.26 -6.23
CA VAL A 24 -5.16 -2.35 -5.84
C VAL A 24 -6.58 -2.09 -6.32
N SER A 25 -7.09 -0.86 -6.17
CA SER A 25 -8.43 -0.46 -6.65
C SER A 25 -8.54 -0.60 -8.18
N ASN A 26 -7.53 -0.17 -8.92
CA ASN A 26 -7.49 -0.29 -10.37
C ASN A 26 -7.44 -1.75 -10.85
N VAL A 27 -6.70 -2.61 -10.15
CA VAL A 27 -6.65 -4.04 -10.45
C VAL A 27 -7.99 -4.71 -10.15
N ARG A 28 -8.59 -4.44 -8.98
CA ARG A 28 -9.92 -4.96 -8.62
C ARG A 28 -11.01 -4.53 -9.60
N LYS A 29 -10.94 -3.30 -10.13
CA LYS A 29 -11.86 -2.82 -11.18
C LYS A 29 -11.72 -3.61 -12.50
N LYS A 30 -10.52 -4.10 -12.82
CA LYS A 30 -10.23 -4.83 -14.07
C LYS A 30 -10.46 -6.33 -13.96
N LEU A 31 -10.08 -6.94 -12.84
CA LEU A 31 -10.02 -8.39 -12.66
C LEU A 31 -11.10 -8.93 -11.70
N GLY A 32 -11.83 -8.04 -11.03
CA GLY A 32 -12.80 -8.40 -10.00
C GLY A 32 -12.24 -8.17 -8.59
N HIS A 33 -13.15 -7.94 -7.64
CA HIS A 33 -12.79 -7.59 -6.26
C HIS A 33 -12.03 -8.72 -5.54
N ASP A 34 -12.28 -9.96 -5.94
CA ASP A 34 -11.76 -11.16 -5.26
C ASP A 34 -10.31 -11.51 -5.65
N PHE A 35 -9.77 -10.88 -6.71
CA PHE A 35 -8.40 -11.12 -7.18
C PHE A 35 -7.33 -10.61 -6.20
N ILE A 36 -7.65 -9.56 -5.43
CA ILE A 36 -6.77 -9.05 -4.37
C ILE A 36 -7.55 -9.06 -3.06
N VAL A 37 -7.07 -9.81 -2.07
CA VAL A 37 -7.67 -9.90 -0.73
C VAL A 37 -6.87 -9.04 0.24
N THR A 38 -7.56 -8.16 0.99
CA THR A 38 -6.92 -7.36 2.05
C THR A 38 -6.82 -8.18 3.33
N ARG A 39 -5.60 -8.43 3.79
CA ARG A 39 -5.31 -9.06 5.08
C ARG A 39 -4.96 -7.98 6.09
N ARG A 40 -5.87 -7.73 7.04
CA ARG A 40 -5.68 -6.71 8.08
C ARG A 40 -4.36 -6.95 8.83
N GLY A 41 -3.55 -5.90 8.96
CA GLY A 41 -2.22 -5.95 9.59
C GLY A 41 -1.11 -6.64 8.76
N HIS A 42 -1.41 -7.10 7.55
CA HIS A 42 -0.45 -7.82 6.68
C HIS A 42 -0.38 -7.27 5.25
N GLY A 43 -1.32 -6.40 4.86
CA GLY A 43 -1.37 -5.81 3.52
C GLY A 43 -2.30 -6.55 2.57
N TYR A 44 -1.83 -6.85 1.36
CA TYR A 44 -2.62 -7.40 0.27
C TYR A 44 -2.07 -8.77 -0.17
N ALA A 45 -2.97 -9.70 -0.52
CA ALA A 45 -2.63 -11.01 -1.04
C ALA A 45 -3.33 -11.24 -2.39
N ILE A 46 -2.68 -11.98 -3.29
CA ILE A 46 -3.25 -12.41 -4.58
C ILE A 46 -3.64 -13.88 -4.40
N GLU A 47 -4.89 -14.22 -4.73
CA GLU A 47 -5.42 -15.58 -4.81
C GLU A 47 -5.91 -15.89 -6.23
#